data_AF-A0A9X1YTI3-F1
#
_entry.id   AF-A0A9X1YTI3-F1
#
_cell.length_a   1.000
_cell.length_b   1.000
_cell.length_c   1.000
_cell.angle_alpha   90.00
_cell.angle_beta   90.00
_cell.angle_gamma   90.00
#
_symmetry.space_group_name_H-M   'P 1'
#
loop_
_entity.id
_entity.type
_entity.pdbx_description
1 polymer ?
#
loop_
_entity_poly.entity_id
_entity_poly.type
_entity_poly.pdbx_seq_one_letter_code
_entity_poly.pdbx_strand_id
1 'polypeptide(L)'
;AGNPLPPTDGTQWEVGVKYQPPGTEKISLTDPQSRWTAAPGGPAFFAYSTNYLIDTEHGVIMDVEATPAHRTAEVDSTKTMVERVEAEFDLTPERLIGDTAYGTAPMLAWMVEEKDIEPHVPVWDKTERKDDSLSSNDFHWNPEANEYLCPASKPLRSEWRAFTQKRSRVTKANTIIYRSSQTDCATCTLKAKCCPNTPNRKIVRSIREAARDVARRIAKTPEYVVSRCERKKVEILFAHLKRIMKLDRLRLRGLAGATDEFTLAAMVQNLRRMAKLLPQGPPLTG
;
A
#
# COMPACT_ATOMS: atom_id res chain seq x y z
N ALA A 1 -11.65 -10.11 34.32
CA ALA A 1 -11.62 -8.64 34.43
C ALA A 1 -12.14 -8.08 33.10
N GLY A 2 -13.14 -7.19 33.17
CA GLY A 2 -14.08 -6.90 32.07
C GLY A 2 -13.48 -6.32 30.80
N ASN A 3 -14.21 -6.50 29.70
CA ASN A 3 -13.92 -5.84 28.42
C ASN A 3 -13.81 -4.32 28.64
N PRO A 4 -12.81 -3.65 28.04
CA PRO A 4 -12.66 -2.21 28.18
C PRO A 4 -13.85 -1.48 27.53
N LEU A 5 -14.32 -0.43 28.20
CA LEU A 5 -15.36 0.47 27.71
C LEU A 5 -14.85 1.27 26.50
N PRO A 6 -15.72 1.64 25.54
CA PRO A 6 -15.35 2.38 24.34
C PRO A 6 -14.88 3.81 24.65
N PRO A 7 -14.05 4.43 23.78
CA PRO A 7 -13.61 5.81 23.93
C PRO A 7 -14.79 6.80 23.90
N THR A 8 -14.78 7.76 24.82
CA THR A 8 -15.84 8.78 24.98
C THR A 8 -15.64 10.02 24.11
N ASP A 9 -14.60 10.07 23.27
CA ASP A 9 -14.19 11.23 22.45
C ASP A 9 -14.65 11.17 20.98
N GLY A 10 -15.45 10.17 20.61
CA GLY A 10 -15.99 10.02 19.26
C GLY A 10 -15.00 9.47 18.23
N THR A 11 -13.82 8.99 18.64
CA THR A 11 -12.95 8.22 17.74
C THR A 11 -13.44 6.78 17.61
N GLN A 12 -13.79 6.36 16.38
CA GLN A 12 -14.10 4.96 16.08
C GLN A 12 -12.80 4.16 15.87
N TRP A 13 -12.80 2.92 16.36
CA TRP A 13 -11.72 1.96 16.14
C TRP A 13 -11.42 1.79 14.65
N GLU A 14 -10.18 2.08 14.23
CA GLU A 14 -9.68 1.61 12.94
C GLU A 14 -9.39 0.12 13.02
N VAL A 15 -10.25 -0.70 12.41
CA VAL A 15 -10.04 -2.14 12.31
C VAL A 15 -8.73 -2.40 11.57
N GLY A 16 -7.73 -2.95 12.28
CA GLY A 16 -6.42 -3.31 11.75
C GLY A 16 -5.23 -2.59 12.40
N VAL A 17 -5.46 -1.54 13.20
CA VAL A 17 -4.42 -0.89 14.00
C VAL A 17 -4.63 -1.29 15.46
N LYS A 18 -3.71 -2.06 16.04
CA LYS A 18 -3.70 -2.26 17.50
C LYS A 18 -3.34 -0.92 18.13
N TYR A 19 -4.35 -0.19 18.63
CA TYR A 19 -4.15 1.03 19.42
C TYR A 19 -3.16 0.74 20.56
N GLN A 20 -2.00 1.42 20.54
CA GLN A 20 -1.08 1.47 21.67
C GLN A 20 -1.24 2.84 22.32
N PRO A 21 -1.73 2.92 23.57
CA PRO A 21 -1.77 4.19 24.28
C PRO A 21 -0.35 4.75 24.45
N PRO A 22 -0.18 6.09 24.39
CA PRO A 22 1.11 6.74 24.60
C PRO A 22 1.74 6.28 25.92
N GLY A 23 2.99 5.82 25.90
CA GLY A 23 3.71 5.32 27.08
C GLY A 23 3.69 3.80 27.28
N THR A 24 3.12 3.03 26.35
CA THR A 24 3.15 1.55 26.37
C THR A 24 3.93 0.94 25.20
N GLU A 25 4.96 1.65 24.71
CA GLU A 25 5.85 1.05 23.72
C GLU A 25 6.57 -0.14 24.36
N LYS A 26 6.25 -1.34 23.87
CA LYS A 26 7.05 -2.53 24.14
C LYS A 26 8.38 -2.32 23.44
N ILE A 27 9.35 -1.79 24.17
CA ILE A 27 10.73 -1.61 23.73
C ILE A 27 11.53 -2.84 24.15
N SER A 28 12.34 -3.38 23.25
CA SER A 28 13.27 -4.44 23.60
C SER A 28 14.43 -3.85 24.42
N LEU A 29 14.68 -4.42 25.60
CA LEU A 29 15.80 -4.00 26.45
C LEU A 29 17.17 -4.34 25.86
N THR A 30 17.23 -5.33 24.97
CA THR A 30 18.49 -5.80 24.37
C THR A 30 18.73 -5.22 22.99
N ASP A 31 17.69 -4.84 22.26
CA ASP A 31 17.75 -4.21 20.95
C ASP A 31 16.61 -3.20 20.73
N PRO A 32 16.77 -1.95 21.22
CA PRO A 32 15.70 -0.95 21.23
C PRO A 32 15.15 -0.54 19.85
N GLN A 33 15.91 -0.76 18.77
CA GLN A 33 15.47 -0.40 17.41
C GLN A 33 14.58 -1.49 16.77
N SER A 34 14.52 -2.69 17.38
CA SER A 34 13.60 -3.74 16.96
C SER A 34 12.15 -3.40 17.34
N ARG A 35 11.17 -3.91 16.57
CA ARG A 35 9.75 -3.66 16.85
C ARG A 35 9.01 -4.92 17.26
N TRP A 36 8.13 -4.75 18.24
CA TRP A 36 7.21 -5.79 18.69
C TRP A 36 6.15 -6.05 17.61
N THR A 37 6.21 -7.21 16.98
CA THR A 37 5.31 -7.64 15.92
C THR A 37 4.78 -9.05 16.17
N ALA A 38 3.77 -9.47 15.42
CA ALA A 38 3.23 -10.82 15.49
C ALA A 38 2.77 -11.26 14.11
N ALA A 39 3.16 -12.47 13.71
CA ALA A 39 2.52 -13.14 12.58
C ALA A 39 1.07 -13.50 12.95
N PRO A 40 0.13 -13.53 11.98
CA PRO A 40 -1.25 -13.95 12.24
C PRO A 40 -1.29 -15.33 12.93
N GLY A 41 -1.89 -15.40 14.13
CA GLY A 41 -2.00 -16.64 14.91
C GLY A 41 -0.73 -17.09 15.64
N GLY A 42 0.37 -16.34 15.56
CA GLY A 42 1.64 -16.66 16.23
C GLY A 42 1.88 -15.86 17.52
N PRO A 43 2.85 -16.29 18.35
CA PRO A 43 3.33 -15.47 19.46
C PRO A 43 3.97 -14.19 18.93
N ALA A 44 3.85 -13.11 19.68
CA ALA A 44 4.47 -11.85 19.33
C ALA A 44 5.96 -11.85 19.74
N PHE A 45 6.81 -11.21 18.93
CA PHE A 45 8.26 -11.17 19.10
C PHE A 45 8.84 -9.86 18.56
N PHE A 46 10.09 -9.58 18.90
CA PHE A 46 10.83 -8.42 18.39
C PHE A 46 11.50 -8.76 17.07
N ALA A 47 11.31 -7.92 16.05
CA ALA A 47 11.82 -8.18 14.71
C ALA A 47 12.16 -6.89 13.94
N TYR A 48 12.95 -7.11 12.87
CA TYR A 48 13.09 -6.22 11.73
C TYR A 48 12.41 -6.85 10.52
N SER A 49 12.00 -6.01 9.58
CA SER A 49 11.56 -6.41 8.25
C SER A 49 12.71 -6.25 7.26
N THR A 50 12.84 -7.22 6.37
CA THR A 50 13.72 -7.13 5.20
C THR A 50 12.84 -6.81 4.00
N ASN A 51 13.17 -5.73 3.30
CA ASN A 51 12.47 -5.31 2.09
C ASN A 51 13.42 -5.55 0.90
N TYR A 52 12.92 -6.21 -0.14
CA TYR A 52 13.68 -6.48 -1.36
C TYR A 52 13.07 -5.73 -2.53
N LEU A 53 13.90 -5.02 -3.27
CA LEU A 53 13.61 -4.57 -4.62
C LEU A 53 14.27 -5.55 -5.60
N ILE A 54 13.48 -6.15 -6.48
CA ILE A 54 13.96 -7.20 -7.38
C ILE A 54 13.64 -6.87 -8.83
N ASP A 55 14.51 -7.30 -9.75
CA ASP A 55 14.17 -7.33 -11.16
C ASP A 55 13.13 -8.45 -11.41
N THR A 56 12.17 -8.20 -12.29
CA THR A 56 11.08 -9.16 -12.52
C THR A 56 11.43 -10.22 -13.55
N GLU A 57 12.46 -10.04 -14.36
CA GLU A 57 12.83 -10.96 -15.44
C GLU A 57 13.55 -12.19 -14.85
N HIS A 58 14.62 -11.94 -14.10
CA HIS A 58 15.52 -12.93 -13.53
C HIS A 58 15.30 -13.12 -12.02
N GLY A 59 14.74 -12.14 -11.31
CA GLY A 59 14.55 -12.18 -9.86
C GLY A 59 15.86 -12.09 -9.09
N VAL A 60 16.78 -11.27 -9.60
CA VAL A 60 17.95 -10.68 -8.96
C VAL A 60 17.48 -9.56 -8.04
N ILE A 61 18.06 -9.51 -6.84
CA ILE A 61 17.82 -8.45 -5.87
C ILE A 61 18.67 -7.25 -6.27
N MET A 62 18.02 -6.14 -6.61
CA MET A 62 18.65 -4.89 -7.00
C MET A 62 19.01 -4.03 -5.78
N ASP A 63 18.16 -4.06 -4.75
CA ASP A 63 18.43 -3.39 -3.48
C ASP A 63 17.71 -4.09 -2.32
N VAL A 64 18.19 -3.85 -1.11
CA VAL A 64 17.65 -4.34 0.15
C VAL A 64 17.65 -3.25 1.21
N GLU A 65 16.54 -3.10 1.90
CA GLU A 65 16.42 -2.14 3.01
C GLU A 65 15.90 -2.85 4.27
N ALA A 66 16.67 -2.75 5.35
CA ALA A 66 16.27 -3.20 6.68
C ALA A 66 15.40 -2.12 7.34
N THR A 67 14.20 -2.50 7.78
CA THR A 67 13.32 -1.56 8.50
C THR A 67 12.90 -2.14 9.84
N PRO A 68 12.51 -1.30 10.80
CA PRO A 68 11.71 -1.78 11.92
C PRO A 68 10.45 -2.49 11.37
N ALA A 69 9.97 -3.54 12.04
CA ALA A 69 8.79 -4.30 11.61
C ALA A 69 7.48 -3.51 11.77
N HIS A 70 7.33 -2.47 10.96
CA HIS A 70 6.26 -1.49 10.97
C HIS A 70 5.89 -1.15 9.53
N ARG A 71 4.62 -1.37 9.16
CA ARG A 71 4.15 -1.26 7.78
C ARG A 71 4.47 0.08 7.10
N THR A 72 4.41 1.19 7.81
CA THR A 72 4.76 2.50 7.22
C THR A 72 6.22 2.55 6.79
N ALA A 73 7.12 1.98 7.60
CA ALA A 73 8.54 1.94 7.28
C ALA A 73 8.82 1.05 6.06
N GLU A 74 8.07 -0.05 5.89
CA GLU A 74 8.17 -0.92 4.71
C GLU A 74 7.68 -0.22 3.42
N VAL A 75 6.63 0.60 3.52
CA VAL A 75 6.16 1.40 2.36
C VAL A 75 7.17 2.48 2.01
N ASP A 76 7.71 3.18 3.02
CA ASP A 76 8.68 4.25 2.81
C ASP A 76 10.01 3.73 2.26
N SER A 77 10.47 2.54 2.69
CA SER A 77 11.71 1.93 2.19
C SER A 77 11.68 1.64 0.69
N THR A 78 10.49 1.45 0.10
CA THR A 78 10.38 1.26 -1.35
C THR A 78 10.85 2.50 -2.11
N LYS A 79 10.55 3.70 -1.63
CA LYS A 79 11.03 4.94 -2.26
C LYS A 79 12.54 5.03 -2.18
N THR A 80 13.09 4.79 -0.99
CA THR A 80 14.54 4.75 -0.76
C THR A 80 15.23 3.78 -1.69
N MET A 81 14.70 2.56 -1.83
CA MET A 81 15.32 1.54 -2.68
C MET A 81 15.27 1.89 -4.17
N VAL A 82 14.14 2.42 -4.66
CA VAL A 82 14.02 2.85 -6.05
C VAL A 82 14.95 4.03 -6.36
N GLU A 83 15.00 5.02 -5.47
CA GLU A 83 15.88 6.19 -5.62
C GLU A 83 17.37 5.81 -5.58
N ARG A 84 17.75 4.85 -4.74
CA ARG A 84 19.13 4.34 -4.68
C ARG A 84 19.48 3.59 -5.96
N VAL A 85 18.59 2.73 -6.47
CA VAL A 85 18.83 2.01 -7.73
C VAL A 85 18.95 2.96 -8.91
N GLU A 86 18.11 4.00 -8.96
CA GLU A 86 18.20 5.05 -9.96
C GLU A 86 19.54 5.79 -9.88
N ALA A 87 19.98 6.17 -8.67
CA ALA A 87 21.22 6.91 -8.47
C ALA A 87 22.49 6.07 -8.74
N GLU A 88 22.48 4.78 -8.38
CA GLU A 88 23.66 3.91 -8.48
C GLU A 88 23.78 3.19 -9.83
N PHE A 89 22.65 2.85 -10.46
CA PHE A 89 22.64 2.03 -11.68
C PHE A 89 22.03 2.73 -12.90
N ASP A 90 21.49 3.95 -12.77
CA ASP A 90 20.78 4.66 -13.85
C ASP A 90 19.61 3.84 -14.40
N LEU A 91 18.89 3.15 -13.50
CA LEU A 91 17.75 2.30 -13.82
C LEU A 91 16.47 2.83 -13.18
N THR A 92 15.46 3.07 -14.00
CA THR A 92 14.10 3.41 -13.56
C THR A 92 13.14 2.28 -13.95
N PRO A 93 12.30 1.79 -13.02
CA PRO A 93 11.38 0.71 -13.35
C PRO A 93 10.18 1.23 -14.13
N GLU A 94 9.83 0.60 -15.25
CA GLU A 94 8.59 0.93 -16.00
C GLU A 94 7.34 0.64 -15.17
N ARG A 95 7.39 -0.42 -14.37
CA ARG A 95 6.29 -0.83 -13.48
C ARG A 95 6.81 -1.31 -12.14
N LEU A 96 6.04 -1.04 -11.09
CA LEU A 96 6.35 -1.50 -9.74
C LEU A 96 5.24 -2.39 -9.20
N ILE A 97 5.62 -3.60 -8.78
CA ILE A 97 4.70 -4.65 -8.37
C ILE A 97 4.75 -4.77 -6.84
N GLY A 98 3.58 -4.68 -6.20
CA GLY A 98 3.48 -4.71 -4.74
C GLY A 98 2.18 -5.36 -4.27
N ASP A 99 2.10 -5.64 -2.97
CA ASP A 99 0.84 -6.04 -2.34
C ASP A 99 -0.03 -4.82 -2.00
N THR A 100 -1.23 -5.06 -1.46
CA THR A 100 -2.18 -3.99 -1.09
C THR A 100 -1.60 -3.00 -0.08
N ALA A 101 -0.52 -3.34 0.65
CA ALA A 101 0.09 -2.43 1.61
C ALA A 101 0.63 -1.16 0.93
N TYR A 102 1.16 -1.32 -0.29
CA TYR A 102 1.71 -0.24 -1.12
C TYR A 102 0.62 0.54 -1.89
N GLY A 103 -0.62 0.07 -1.90
CA GLY A 103 -1.75 0.68 -2.64
C GLY A 103 -2.34 1.93 -2.00
N THR A 104 -1.59 2.66 -1.17
CA THR A 104 -2.06 3.88 -0.50
C THR A 104 -2.07 5.06 -1.47
N ALA A 105 -2.97 6.03 -1.24
CA ALA A 105 -3.07 7.20 -2.13
C ALA A 105 -1.75 7.99 -2.28
N PRO A 106 -0.96 8.23 -1.22
CA PRO A 106 0.33 8.91 -1.35
C PRO A 106 1.37 8.09 -2.13
N MET A 107 1.41 6.76 -1.96
CA MET A 107 2.36 5.91 -2.65
C MET A 107 2.04 5.79 -4.15
N LEU A 108 0.76 5.62 -4.49
CA LEU A 108 0.31 5.61 -5.88
C LEU A 108 0.57 6.95 -6.58
N ALA A 109 0.39 8.07 -5.88
CA ALA A 109 0.73 9.39 -6.41
C ALA A 109 2.22 9.54 -6.68
N TRP A 110 3.07 9.08 -5.77
CA TRP A 110 4.52 9.09 -5.99
C TRP A 110 4.92 8.24 -7.21
N MET A 111 4.36 7.03 -7.35
CA MET A 111 4.62 6.19 -8.53
C MET A 111 4.20 6.89 -9.83
N VAL A 112 2.92 7.31 -9.92
CA VAL A 112 2.33 7.80 -11.16
C VAL A 112 2.72 9.23 -11.50
N GLU A 113 2.66 10.13 -10.52
CA GLU A 113 2.75 11.58 -10.74
C GLU A 113 4.19 12.10 -10.58
N GLU A 114 5.03 11.45 -9.77
CA GLU A 114 6.40 11.90 -9.49
C GLU A 114 7.46 11.09 -10.24
N LYS A 115 7.26 9.76 -10.41
CA LYS A 115 8.26 8.86 -11.00
C LYS A 115 7.89 8.28 -12.37
N ASP A 116 6.67 8.53 -12.86
CA ASP A 116 6.14 7.95 -14.11
C ASP A 116 6.24 6.41 -14.15
N ILE A 117 5.96 5.76 -13.01
CA ILE A 117 5.99 4.32 -12.83
C ILE A 117 4.56 3.78 -12.83
N GLU A 118 4.30 2.72 -13.61
CA GLU A 118 3.01 2.05 -13.59
C GLU A 118 2.78 1.29 -12.26
N PRO A 119 1.73 1.61 -11.49
CA PRO A 119 1.46 0.95 -10.22
C PRO A 119 0.75 -0.39 -10.41
N HIS A 120 1.51 -1.48 -10.43
CA HIS A 120 0.98 -2.85 -10.43
C HIS A 120 0.70 -3.32 -8.99
N VAL A 121 -0.17 -2.55 -8.33
CA VAL A 121 -0.47 -2.69 -6.90
C VAL A 121 -1.99 -2.63 -6.69
N PRO A 122 -2.58 -3.55 -5.90
CA PRO A 122 -4.00 -3.44 -5.54
C PRO A 122 -4.25 -2.14 -4.76
N VAL A 123 -5.21 -1.33 -5.22
CA VAL A 123 -5.58 -0.10 -4.50
C VAL A 123 -6.13 -0.45 -3.12
N TRP A 124 -5.60 0.20 -2.09
CA TRP A 124 -6.17 0.14 -0.75
C TRP A 124 -7.48 0.94 -0.76
N ASP A 125 -8.59 0.23 -0.98
CA ASP A 125 -9.92 0.82 -1.08
C ASP A 125 -10.88 0.30 -0.01
N LYS A 126 -11.66 1.21 0.57
CA LYS A 126 -12.76 0.91 1.51
C LYS A 126 -14.12 1.30 0.92
N THR A 127 -14.18 1.49 -0.40
CA THR A 127 -15.34 2.03 -1.11
C THR A 127 -16.40 0.99 -1.42
N GLU A 128 -16.03 -0.30 -1.48
CA GLU A 128 -16.98 -1.39 -1.63
C GLU A 128 -17.87 -1.52 -0.40
N ARG A 129 -19.17 -1.54 -0.65
CA ARG A 129 -20.17 -1.70 0.40
C ARG A 129 -20.65 -3.14 0.45
N LYS A 130 -20.91 -3.61 1.67
CA LYS A 130 -21.37 -4.99 1.94
C LYS A 130 -22.89 -5.10 1.98
N ASP A 131 -23.62 -4.01 1.76
CA ASP A 131 -25.06 -3.88 1.99
C ASP A 131 -25.89 -3.78 0.70
N ASP A 132 -25.38 -4.30 -0.43
CA ASP A 132 -25.96 -4.21 -1.79
C ASP A 132 -26.32 -2.79 -2.25
N SER A 133 -25.97 -1.76 -1.46
CA SER A 133 -26.17 -0.38 -1.84
C SER A 133 -25.13 0.04 -2.86
N LEU A 134 -25.50 1.00 -3.71
CA LEU A 134 -24.59 1.50 -4.75
C LEU A 134 -23.23 1.84 -4.13
N SER A 135 -22.15 1.47 -4.79
CA SER A 135 -20.77 1.78 -4.43
C SER A 135 -20.37 3.17 -4.96
N SER A 136 -19.13 3.62 -4.73
CA SER A 136 -18.64 4.82 -5.44
C SER A 136 -18.42 4.59 -6.93
N ASN A 137 -18.22 3.33 -7.36
CA ASN A 137 -17.95 2.98 -8.75
C ASN A 137 -19.19 3.16 -9.65
N ASP A 138 -20.39 3.15 -9.05
CA ASP A 138 -21.65 3.44 -9.75
C ASP A 138 -21.85 4.94 -10.03
N PHE A 139 -20.92 5.79 -9.59
CA PHE A 139 -20.97 7.24 -9.79
C PHE A 139 -19.88 7.66 -10.77
N HIS A 140 -20.27 8.46 -11.75
CA HIS A 140 -19.35 8.95 -12.76
C HIS A 140 -18.64 10.22 -12.27
N TRP A 141 -17.32 10.28 -12.38
CA TRP A 141 -16.55 11.48 -12.05
C TRP A 141 -16.46 12.41 -13.27
N ASN A 142 -16.93 13.65 -13.12
CA ASN A 142 -16.73 14.70 -14.12
C ASN A 142 -15.59 15.64 -13.66
N PRO A 143 -14.40 15.57 -14.29
CA PRO A 143 -13.26 16.41 -13.92
C PRO A 143 -13.46 17.89 -14.26
N GLU A 144 -14.17 18.22 -15.36
CA GLU A 144 -14.36 19.61 -15.80
C GLU A 144 -15.25 20.39 -14.83
N ALA A 145 -16.34 19.76 -14.39
CA ALA A 145 -17.27 20.36 -13.43
C ALA A 145 -16.87 20.10 -11.96
N ASN A 146 -15.83 19.30 -11.71
CA ASN A 146 -15.38 18.89 -10.38
C ASN A 146 -16.54 18.33 -9.53
N GLU A 147 -17.30 17.38 -10.08
CA GLU A 147 -18.46 16.78 -9.42
C GLU A 147 -18.63 15.30 -9.79
N TYR A 148 -19.36 14.57 -8.96
CA TYR A 148 -19.82 13.22 -9.32
C TYR A 148 -21.24 13.27 -9.85
N LEU A 149 -21.55 12.45 -10.85
CA LEU A 149 -22.91 12.20 -11.31
C LEU A 149 -23.39 10.86 -10.78
N CYS A 150 -24.56 10.85 -10.15
CA CYS A 150 -25.20 9.60 -9.73
C CYS A 150 -25.86 8.88 -10.93
N PRO A 151 -26.29 7.61 -10.78
CA PRO A 151 -27.00 6.89 -11.86
C PRO A 151 -28.29 7.57 -12.35
N ALA A 152 -28.90 8.42 -11.52
CA ALA A 152 -30.04 9.27 -11.92
C ALA A 152 -29.62 10.62 -12.53
N SER A 153 -28.35 10.77 -12.93
CA SER A 153 -27.76 11.97 -13.53
C SER A 153 -27.87 13.24 -12.67
N LYS A 154 -27.93 13.10 -11.34
CA LYS A 154 -27.89 14.24 -10.40
C LYS A 154 -26.47 14.47 -9.88
N PRO A 155 -26.03 15.74 -9.74
CA PRO A 155 -24.68 16.03 -9.30
C PRO A 155 -24.51 15.86 -7.79
N LEU A 156 -23.29 15.47 -7.41
CA LEU A 156 -22.77 15.48 -6.06
C LEU A 156 -21.61 16.46 -6.04
N ARG A 157 -21.77 17.54 -5.30
CA ARG A 157 -20.82 18.64 -5.22
C ARG A 157 -20.15 18.70 -3.85
N SER A 158 -18.90 19.15 -3.83
CA SER A 158 -18.21 19.51 -2.59
C SER A 158 -18.76 20.83 -2.02
N GLU A 159 -19.24 21.71 -2.91
CA GLU A 159 -19.87 22.99 -2.58
C GLU A 159 -21.17 23.19 -3.38
N TRP A 160 -22.27 23.41 -2.66
CA TRP A 160 -23.59 23.69 -3.27
C TRP A 160 -23.90 25.19 -3.34
N ARG A 161 -23.11 26.03 -2.65
CA ARG A 161 -23.27 27.47 -2.59
C ARG A 161 -21.95 28.11 -3.00
N ALA A 162 -22.03 29.18 -3.78
CA ALA A 162 -20.87 30.02 -4.05
C ALA A 162 -20.49 30.76 -2.75
N PHE A 163 -19.28 30.53 -2.26
CA PHE A 163 -18.72 31.28 -1.13
C PHE A 163 -17.81 32.39 -1.66
N THR A 164 -17.92 33.59 -1.09
CA THR A 164 -17.05 34.73 -1.43
C THR A 164 -15.58 34.42 -1.21
N GLN A 165 -15.25 33.57 -0.23
CA GLN A 165 -13.90 33.04 -0.02
C GLN A 165 -13.86 31.55 -0.38
N LYS A 166 -12.97 31.19 -1.32
CA LYS A 166 -12.72 29.79 -1.69
C LYS A 166 -12.13 29.03 -0.52
N ARG A 167 -12.74 27.90 -0.15
CA ARG A 167 -12.23 26.98 0.87
C ARG A 167 -11.63 25.76 0.18
N SER A 168 -10.49 25.27 0.63
CA SER A 168 -9.88 24.08 0.01
C SER A 168 -10.76 22.82 0.16
N ARG A 169 -11.58 22.75 1.22
CA ARG A 169 -12.43 21.60 1.60
C ARG A 169 -11.68 20.29 1.82
N VAL A 170 -10.35 20.31 1.71
CA VAL A 170 -9.48 19.19 2.00
C VAL A 170 -9.54 18.95 3.51
N THR A 171 -9.97 17.75 3.89
CA THR A 171 -9.97 17.31 5.28
C THR A 171 -8.55 17.01 5.75
N LYS A 172 -8.35 16.85 7.07
CA LYS A 172 -7.06 16.39 7.62
C LYS A 172 -6.58 15.05 7.03
N ALA A 173 -7.51 14.25 6.49
CA ALA A 173 -7.21 12.98 5.84
C ALA A 173 -6.88 13.10 4.34
N ASN A 174 -6.61 14.32 3.84
CA ASN A 174 -6.32 14.57 2.42
C ASN A 174 -7.41 14.06 1.47
N THR A 175 -8.68 14.26 1.86
CA THR A 175 -9.86 13.91 1.06
C THR A 175 -10.82 15.08 0.94
N ILE A 176 -11.62 15.07 -0.12
CA ILE A 176 -12.71 16.00 -0.39
C ILE A 176 -14.03 15.23 -0.33
N ILE A 177 -15.04 15.82 0.32
CA ILE A 177 -16.36 15.19 0.50
C ILE A 177 -17.35 15.79 -0.49
N TYR A 178 -17.88 14.95 -1.39
CA TYR A 178 -18.95 15.27 -2.32
C TYR A 178 -20.29 14.77 -1.79
N ARG A 179 -21.32 15.61 -1.85
CA ARG A 179 -22.66 15.28 -1.33
C ARG A 179 -23.72 15.55 -2.38
N SER A 180 -24.74 14.70 -2.47
CA SER A 180 -25.93 14.98 -3.28
C SER A 180 -26.87 15.95 -2.55
N SER A 181 -27.76 16.59 -3.31
CA SER A 181 -28.83 17.38 -2.72
C SER A 181 -29.83 16.49 -1.97
N GLN A 182 -30.24 16.91 -0.77
CA GLN A 182 -31.26 16.20 0.01
C GLN A 182 -32.63 16.27 -0.67
N THR A 183 -32.97 17.38 -1.31
CA THR A 183 -34.26 17.54 -2.02
C THR A 183 -34.36 16.57 -3.18
N ASP A 184 -33.28 16.44 -3.96
CA ASP A 184 -33.22 15.52 -5.11
C ASP A 184 -33.26 14.06 -4.65
N CYS A 185 -32.59 13.74 -3.54
CA CYS A 185 -32.62 12.39 -2.98
C CYS A 185 -33.97 12.04 -2.34
N ALA A 186 -34.73 13.01 -1.84
CA ALA A 186 -36.00 12.77 -1.18
C ALA A 186 -37.06 12.16 -2.12
N THR A 187 -37.08 12.60 -3.38
CA THR A 187 -38.02 12.16 -4.41
C THR A 187 -37.43 11.12 -5.39
N CYS A 188 -36.17 10.71 -5.18
CA CYS A 188 -35.46 9.81 -6.08
C CYS A 188 -35.91 8.35 -5.92
N THR A 189 -36.24 7.69 -7.03
CA THR A 189 -36.62 6.27 -7.08
C THR A 189 -35.50 5.34 -6.61
N LEU A 190 -34.24 5.74 -6.79
CA LEU A 190 -33.07 4.97 -6.39
C LEU A 190 -32.69 5.16 -4.91
N LYS A 191 -33.39 5.99 -4.13
CA LYS A 191 -33.03 6.31 -2.74
C LYS A 191 -32.81 5.07 -1.87
N ALA A 192 -33.70 4.08 -1.97
CA ALA A 192 -33.62 2.84 -1.19
C ALA A 192 -32.35 2.03 -1.49
N LYS A 193 -31.87 2.02 -2.74
CA LYS A 193 -30.62 1.34 -3.13
C LYS A 193 -29.37 2.22 -3.02
N CYS A 194 -29.53 3.54 -3.08
CA CYS A 194 -28.42 4.50 -3.11
C CYS A 194 -27.98 4.93 -1.71
N CYS A 195 -28.94 5.31 -0.86
CA CYS A 195 -28.66 5.83 0.48
C CYS A 195 -29.83 5.49 1.42
N PRO A 196 -30.04 4.20 1.75
CA PRO A 196 -31.19 3.77 2.56
C PRO A 196 -31.20 4.42 3.95
N ASN A 197 -30.01 4.50 4.58
CA ASN A 197 -29.87 4.92 5.98
C ASN A 197 -29.48 6.40 6.14
N THR A 198 -29.41 7.17 5.06
CA THR A 198 -28.93 8.57 5.09
C THR A 198 -29.79 9.47 4.20
N PRO A 199 -30.00 10.74 4.57
CA PRO A 199 -30.88 11.63 3.80
C PRO A 199 -30.33 11.98 2.41
N ASN A 200 -29.01 11.91 2.24
CA ASN A 200 -28.33 12.13 0.97
C ASN A 200 -27.09 11.26 0.85
N ARG A 201 -26.63 11.09 -0.39
CA ARG A 201 -25.43 10.34 -0.72
C ARG A 201 -24.18 11.18 -0.42
N LYS A 202 -23.17 10.54 0.13
CA LYS A 202 -21.83 11.11 0.38
C LYS A 202 -20.77 10.23 -0.29
N ILE A 203 -19.85 10.84 -1.02
CA ILE A 203 -18.64 10.22 -1.58
C ILE A 203 -17.43 10.96 -1.05
N VAL A 204 -16.45 10.21 -0.57
CA VAL A 204 -15.15 10.74 -0.11
C VAL A 204 -14.15 10.43 -1.21
N ARG A 205 -13.57 11.47 -1.82
CA ARG A 205 -12.58 11.36 -2.91
C ARG A 205 -11.22 11.77 -2.36
N SER A 206 -10.16 11.02 -2.66
CA SER A 206 -8.79 11.45 -2.33
C SER A 206 -8.38 12.65 -3.18
N ILE A 207 -7.50 13.50 -2.68
CA ILE A 207 -6.83 14.50 -3.53
C ILE A 207 -5.97 13.83 -4.61
N ARG A 208 -5.49 12.60 -4.35
CA ARG A 208 -4.70 11.78 -5.28
C ARG A 208 -5.54 10.68 -5.95
N GLU A 209 -6.83 10.94 -6.18
CA GLU A 209 -7.71 9.92 -6.77
C GLU A 209 -7.32 9.58 -8.22
N ALA A 210 -6.73 10.52 -8.96
CA ALA A 210 -6.26 10.28 -10.32
C ALA A 210 -5.23 9.13 -10.37
N ALA A 211 -4.22 9.13 -9.49
CA ALA A 211 -3.26 8.04 -9.37
C ALA A 211 -3.93 6.71 -8.93
N ARG A 212 -4.95 6.76 -8.05
CA ARG A 212 -5.74 5.58 -7.69
C ARG A 212 -6.51 5.02 -8.90
N ASP A 213 -7.07 5.89 -9.73
CA ASP A 213 -7.80 5.49 -10.94
C ASP A 213 -6.88 4.84 -11.98
N VAL A 214 -5.62 5.27 -12.08
CA VAL A 214 -4.59 4.59 -12.90
C VAL A 214 -4.36 3.16 -12.41
N ALA A 215 -4.11 2.96 -11.12
CA ALA A 215 -3.93 1.62 -10.55
C ALA A 215 -5.19 0.73 -10.72
N ARG A 216 -6.40 1.28 -10.56
CA ARG A 216 -7.65 0.54 -10.84
C ARG A 216 -7.79 0.15 -12.31
N ARG A 217 -7.28 0.96 -13.23
CA ARG A 217 -7.29 0.66 -14.67
C ARG A 217 -6.32 -0.47 -14.99
N ILE A 218 -5.08 -0.37 -14.50
CA ILE A 218 -4.05 -1.42 -14.64
C ILE A 218 -4.56 -2.73 -14.06
N ALA A 219 -5.20 -2.73 -12.89
CA ALA A 219 -5.72 -3.94 -12.26
C ALA A 219 -6.71 -4.74 -13.13
N LYS A 220 -7.28 -4.14 -14.17
CA LYS A 220 -8.22 -4.78 -15.12
C LYS A 220 -7.54 -5.33 -16.38
N THR A 221 -6.24 -5.09 -16.56
CA THR A 221 -5.53 -5.51 -17.78
C THR A 221 -4.96 -6.92 -17.66
N PRO A 222 -4.71 -7.62 -18.79
CA PRO A 222 -4.02 -8.91 -18.78
C PRO A 222 -2.60 -8.86 -18.19
N GLU A 223 -1.89 -7.75 -18.40
CA GLU A 223 -0.52 -7.53 -17.90
C GLU A 223 -0.48 -7.58 -16.38
N TYR A 224 -1.52 -7.08 -15.71
CA TYR A 224 -1.61 -7.16 -14.26
C TYR A 224 -1.70 -8.61 -13.75
N VAL A 225 -2.32 -9.52 -14.51
CA VAL A 225 -2.33 -10.95 -14.17
C VAL A 225 -0.92 -11.52 -14.24
N VAL A 226 -0.13 -11.12 -15.24
CA VAL A 226 1.28 -11.51 -15.37
C VAL A 226 2.08 -10.98 -14.18
N SER A 227 1.94 -9.69 -13.85
CA SER A 227 2.63 -9.08 -12.70
C SER A 227 2.27 -9.75 -11.37
N ARG A 228 1.03 -10.19 -11.18
CA ARG A 228 0.65 -10.98 -10.01
C ARG A 228 1.37 -12.32 -9.92
N CYS A 229 1.66 -12.95 -11.05
CA CYS A 229 2.46 -14.17 -11.11
C CYS A 229 3.94 -13.87 -10.84
N GLU A 230 4.49 -12.80 -11.43
CA GLU A 230 5.87 -12.36 -11.21
C GLU A 230 6.14 -11.97 -9.75
N ARG A 231 5.15 -11.37 -9.06
CA ARG A 231 5.24 -11.04 -7.62
C ARG A 231 5.63 -12.26 -6.77
N LYS A 232 5.31 -13.49 -7.20
CA LYS A 232 5.72 -14.70 -6.49
C LYS A 232 7.24 -14.88 -6.45
N LYS A 233 8.01 -14.26 -7.35
CA LYS A 233 9.47 -14.32 -7.36
C LYS A 233 10.07 -13.76 -6.07
N VAL A 234 9.55 -12.65 -5.55
CA VAL A 234 10.02 -12.10 -4.26
C VAL A 234 9.60 -13.00 -3.08
N GLU A 235 8.40 -13.59 -3.14
CA GLU A 235 7.94 -14.56 -2.12
C GLU A 235 8.86 -15.79 -2.08
N ILE A 236 9.35 -16.26 -3.23
CA ILE A 236 10.33 -17.35 -3.32
C ILE A 236 11.67 -16.95 -2.69
N LEU A 237 12.13 -15.70 -2.86
CA LEU A 237 13.36 -15.20 -2.23
C LEU A 237 13.22 -15.15 -0.70
N PHE A 238 12.09 -14.67 -0.18
CA PHE A 238 11.82 -14.71 1.26
C PHE A 238 11.72 -16.15 1.79
N ALA A 239 11.11 -17.06 1.02
CA ALA A 239 11.05 -18.47 1.38
C ALA A 239 12.46 -19.11 1.39
N HIS A 240 13.31 -18.75 0.43
CA HIS A 240 14.69 -19.22 0.36
C HIS A 240 15.53 -18.71 1.54
N LEU A 241 15.39 -17.42 1.88
CA LEU A 241 16.04 -16.79 3.02
C LEU A 241 15.73 -17.54 4.33
N LYS A 242 14.44 -17.81 4.57
CA LYS A 242 13.98 -18.47 5.81
C LYS A 242 14.27 -19.97 5.81
N ARG A 243 13.93 -20.70 4.74
CA ARG A 243 13.96 -22.17 4.75
C ARG A 243 15.32 -22.76 4.38
N ILE A 244 16.08 -22.10 3.50
CA ILE A 244 17.34 -22.62 2.97
C ILE A 244 18.53 -21.99 3.68
N MET A 245 18.54 -20.66 3.80
CA MET A 245 19.62 -19.96 4.51
C MET A 245 19.44 -19.97 6.02
N LYS A 246 18.23 -20.30 6.51
CA LYS A 246 17.88 -20.36 7.94
C LYS A 246 18.20 -19.06 8.68
N LEU A 247 17.99 -17.93 8.01
CA LEU A 247 18.13 -16.60 8.61
C LEU A 247 16.88 -16.28 9.46
N ASP A 248 16.67 -17.08 10.50
CA ASP A 248 15.54 -16.95 11.43
C ASP A 248 15.86 -16.01 12.61
N ARG A 249 17.15 -15.70 12.81
CA ARG A 249 17.64 -14.80 13.86
C ARG A 249 18.82 -14.00 13.33
N LEU A 250 18.82 -12.70 13.62
CA LEU A 250 19.95 -11.82 13.42
C LEU A 250 20.95 -11.99 14.57
N ARG A 251 22.24 -11.92 14.25
CA ARG A 251 23.35 -11.98 15.20
C ARG A 251 23.77 -10.59 15.68
N LEU A 252 23.66 -9.60 14.80
CA LEU A 252 23.93 -8.20 15.05
C LEU A 252 22.66 -7.50 15.55
N ARG A 253 22.85 -6.37 16.22
CA ARG A 253 21.78 -5.57 16.83
C ARG A 253 21.69 -4.21 16.18
N GLY A 254 20.53 -3.59 16.28
CA GLY A 254 20.24 -2.30 15.65
C GLY A 254 20.06 -2.42 14.14
N LEU A 255 19.57 -1.33 13.53
CA LEU A 255 19.32 -1.27 12.10
C LEU A 255 20.59 -1.48 11.28
N ALA A 256 21.73 -0.92 11.69
CA ALA A 256 23.01 -1.12 10.99
C ALA A 256 23.37 -2.62 10.92
N GLY A 257 23.24 -3.35 12.03
CA GLY A 257 23.49 -4.78 12.06
C GLY A 257 22.51 -5.58 11.21
N ALA A 258 21.23 -5.21 11.24
CA ALA A 258 20.21 -5.83 10.39
C ALA A 258 20.48 -5.57 8.89
N THR A 259 20.88 -4.35 8.54
CA THR A 259 21.29 -3.98 7.18
C THR A 259 22.46 -4.82 6.70
N ASP A 260 23.52 -4.96 7.50
CA ASP A 260 24.69 -5.77 7.13
C ASP A 260 24.30 -7.23 6.86
N GLU A 261 23.53 -7.85 7.75
CA GLU A 261 23.12 -9.25 7.61
C GLU A 261 22.18 -9.47 6.43
N PHE A 262 21.20 -8.59 6.20
CA PHE A 262 20.29 -8.70 5.06
C PHE A 262 21.01 -8.43 3.73
N THR A 263 21.97 -7.51 3.71
CA THR A 263 22.80 -7.22 2.53
C THR A 263 23.66 -8.42 2.15
N LEU A 264 24.34 -9.02 3.13
CA LEU A 264 25.10 -10.26 2.91
C LEU A 264 24.20 -11.42 2.44
N ALA A 265 23.00 -11.53 3.00
CA ALA A 265 22.06 -12.56 2.58
C ALA A 265 21.58 -12.36 1.13
N ALA A 266 21.23 -11.12 0.76
CA ALA A 266 20.85 -10.78 -0.61
C ALA A 266 21.98 -11.05 -1.60
N MET A 267 23.23 -10.70 -1.27
CA MET A 267 24.41 -11.04 -2.08
C MET A 267 24.52 -12.54 -2.33
N VAL A 268 24.38 -13.37 -1.29
CA VAL A 268 24.45 -14.84 -1.42
C VAL A 268 23.31 -15.37 -2.31
N GLN A 269 22.11 -14.81 -2.18
CA GLN A 269 20.97 -15.17 -3.05
C GLN A 269 21.25 -14.82 -4.51
N ASN A 270 21.78 -13.63 -4.77
CA ASN A 270 22.18 -13.19 -6.11
C ASN A 270 23.29 -14.08 -6.69
N LEU A 271 24.36 -14.36 -5.95
CA LEU A 271 25.46 -15.24 -6.40
C LEU A 271 24.95 -16.63 -6.79
N ARG A 272 24.09 -17.23 -5.96
CA ARG A 272 23.48 -18.54 -6.25
C ARG A 272 22.60 -18.50 -7.51
N ARG A 273 21.97 -17.37 -7.79
CA ARG A 273 21.13 -17.19 -8.97
C ARG A 273 21.95 -16.95 -10.22
N MET A 274 22.94 -16.07 -10.15
CA MET A 274 23.89 -15.82 -11.24
C MET A 274 24.61 -17.10 -11.67
N ALA A 275 25.00 -17.96 -10.72
CA ALA A 275 25.59 -19.26 -11.04
C ALA A 275 24.69 -20.17 -11.93
N LYS A 276 23.38 -19.95 -11.94
CA LYS A 276 22.43 -20.68 -12.81
C LYS A 276 22.17 -19.98 -14.14
N LEU A 277 22.34 -18.67 -14.19
CA LEU A 277 22.08 -17.85 -15.38
C LEU A 277 23.32 -17.70 -16.26
N LEU A 278 24.51 -17.73 -15.64
CA LEU A 278 25.77 -17.72 -16.36
C LEU A 278 25.92 -19.03 -17.14
N PRO A 279 26.31 -18.97 -18.41
CA PRO A 279 26.64 -20.15 -19.18
C PRO A 279 27.68 -20.97 -18.41
N GLN A 280 27.35 -22.21 -18.09
CA GLN A 280 28.37 -23.16 -17.71
C GLN A 280 29.15 -23.40 -19.00
N GLY A 281 30.37 -22.87 -19.08
CA GLY A 281 31.26 -23.12 -20.22
C GLY A 281 31.33 -24.63 -20.51
N PRO A 282 31.71 -25.03 -21.73
CA PRO A 282 31.85 -26.46 -22.05
C PRO A 282 32.68 -27.14 -20.97
N PRO A 283 32.29 -28.35 -20.51
CA PRO A 283 32.97 -29.04 -19.42
C PRO A 283 34.47 -29.06 -19.67
N LEU A 284 35.25 -28.61 -18.68
CA LEU A 284 36.71 -28.63 -18.71
C LEU A 284 37.21 -30.08 -18.52
N THR A 285 37.05 -30.90 -19.55
CA THR A 285 37.63 -32.23 -19.74
C THR A 285 37.53 -32.54 -21.23
N GLY A 286 38.55 -33.01 -21.94
CA GLY A 286 39.85 -33.56 -21.60
C GLY A 286 40.35 -34.28 -22.84
#